data_AF-A0A8S4ATD1-F1
#
_entry.id   AF-A0A8S4ATD1-F1
#
_cell.length_a   1.000
_cell.length_b   1.000
_cell.length_c   1.000
_cell.angle_alpha   90.00
_cell.angle_beta   90.00
_cell.angle_gamma   90.00
#
_symmetry.space_group_name_H-M   'P 1'
#
loop_
_entity.id
_entity.type
_entity.pdbx_description
1 polymer ?
#
loop_
_entity_poly.entity_id
_entity_poly.type
_entity_poly.pdbx_seq_one_letter_code
_entity_poly.pdbx_strand_id
1 'polypeptide(L)' 'MKKHLSPTKQQQQQQPPPPADVPAPGCEVNVEQLNELLSDGSGFYNLPTQHFNEVYPRIYIGNA' A
#
# COMPACT_ATOMS: atom_id res chain seq x y z
N MET A 1 42.91 28.58 -18.51
CA MET A 1 41.55 28.06 -18.79
C MET A 1 41.10 27.20 -17.60
N LYS A 2 40.08 27.66 -16.86
CA LYS A 2 39.52 26.95 -15.70
C LYS A 2 38.67 25.78 -16.20
N LYS A 3 39.08 24.54 -15.91
CA LYS A 3 38.22 23.37 -16.12
C LYS A 3 37.22 23.33 -14.97
N HIS A 4 35.97 23.65 -15.26
CA HIS A 4 34.86 23.48 -14.33
C HIS A 4 34.61 21.96 -14.18
N LEU A 5 34.91 21.40 -13.01
CA LEU A 5 34.38 20.09 -12.59
C LEU A 5 33.21 20.35 -11.63
N SER A 6 32.04 19.83 -12.00
CA SER A 6 30.82 19.89 -11.19
C SER A 6 30.97 19.05 -9.92
N PRO A 7 30.57 19.55 -8.73
CA PRO A 7 30.47 18.72 -7.54
C PRO A 7 29.21 17.86 -7.61
N THR A 8 29.32 16.66 -8.16
CA THR A 8 28.35 15.58 -7.99
C THR A 8 28.54 14.98 -6.60
N LYS A 9 27.74 15.41 -5.61
CA LYS A 9 27.32 14.66 -4.40
C LYS A 9 26.85 15.64 -3.33
N GLN A 10 25.56 15.99 -3.32
CA GLN A 10 24.85 16.41 -2.10
C GLN A 10 23.36 16.50 -2.40
N GLN A 11 22.69 15.35 -2.42
CA GLN A 11 21.28 15.15 -2.03
C GLN A 11 20.97 13.66 -2.20
N GLN A 12 21.58 12.87 -1.33
CA GLN A 12 21.13 11.50 -1.11
C GLN A 12 19.90 11.61 -0.20
N GLN A 13 18.75 12.00 -0.76
CA GLN A 13 17.47 11.69 -0.13
C GLN A 13 17.45 10.16 -0.01
N GLN A 14 17.44 9.67 1.22
CA GLN A 14 17.20 8.26 1.52
C GLN A 14 15.81 7.92 0.98
N GLN A 15 15.73 7.50 -0.27
CA GLN A 15 14.58 6.74 -0.74
C GLN A 15 14.58 5.44 0.08
N PRO A 16 13.47 5.11 0.77
CA PRO A 16 13.30 3.79 1.33
C PRO A 16 13.57 2.76 0.22
N PRO A 17 14.27 1.66 0.50
CA PRO A 17 14.42 0.61 -0.50
C PRO A 17 13.01 0.21 -1.00
N PRO A 18 12.84 -0.02 -2.31
CA PRO A 18 11.58 -0.57 -2.81
C PRO A 18 11.30 -1.85 -2.01
N PRO A 19 10.05 -2.07 -1.59
CA PRO A 19 9.71 -3.30 -0.88
C PRO A 19 10.18 -4.47 -1.74
N ALA A 20 10.98 -5.34 -1.14
CA ALA A 20 11.47 -6.54 -1.80
C ALA A 20 10.27 -7.24 -2.44
N ASP A 21 10.40 -7.61 -3.71
CA ASP A 21 9.45 -8.46 -4.41
C ASP A 21 9.49 -9.83 -3.72
N VAL A 22 8.75 -9.95 -2.62
CA VAL A 22 8.54 -11.20 -1.94
C VAL A 22 7.69 -12.00 -2.92
N PRO A 23 8.19 -13.11 -3.49
CA PRO A 23 7.34 -13.96 -4.30
C PRO A 23 6.29 -14.51 -3.33
N ALA A 24 5.09 -13.93 -3.37
CA ALA A 24 3.98 -14.39 -2.55
C ALA A 24 3.72 -15.85 -2.97
N PRO A 25 3.92 -16.83 -2.08
CA PRO A 25 3.69 -18.23 -2.43
C PRO A 25 2.21 -18.38 -2.79
N GLY A 26 1.95 -18.72 -4.06
CA GLY A 26 0.67 -19.21 -4.57
C GLY A 26 -0.57 -18.46 -4.06
N CYS A 27 -0.80 -17.24 -4.56
CA CYS A 27 -2.00 -16.47 -4.26
C CYS A 27 -3.22 -16.99 -5.05
N GLU A 28 -3.48 -18.30 -5.01
CA GLU A 28 -4.77 -18.84 -5.44
C GLU A 28 -5.79 -18.61 -4.32
N VAL A 29 -6.16 -17.34 -4.13
CA VAL A 29 -7.28 -16.97 -3.27
C VAL A 29 -8.53 -17.03 -4.13
N ASN A 30 -9.48 -17.89 -3.75
CA ASN A 30 -10.77 -17.96 -4.44
C ASN A 30 -11.74 -16.88 -3.91
N VAL A 31 -12.84 -16.68 -4.62
CA VAL A 31 -13.83 -15.66 -4.26
C VAL A 31 -14.51 -15.99 -2.93
N GLU A 32 -14.69 -17.28 -2.63
CA GLU A 32 -15.31 -17.74 -1.39
C GLU A 32 -14.48 -17.36 -0.17
N GLN A 33 -13.17 -17.54 -0.21
CA GLN A 33 -12.25 -17.16 0.87
C GLN A 33 -12.23 -15.65 1.10
N LEU A 34 -12.28 -14.85 0.02
CA LEU A 34 -12.39 -13.40 0.15
C LEU A 34 -13.71 -12.99 0.80
N ASN A 35 -14.80 -13.62 0.40
CA ASN A 35 -16.13 -13.37 0.98
C ASN A 35 -16.16 -13.72 2.48
N GLU A 36 -15.56 -14.85 2.87
CA GLU A 36 -15.44 -15.23 4.29
C GLU A 36 -14.66 -14.18 5.09
N LEU A 37 -13.51 -13.72 4.57
CA LEU A 37 -12.68 -12.68 5.22
C LEU A 37 -13.38 -11.33 5.36
N LEU A 38 -14.28 -10.98 4.44
CA LEU A 38 -15.01 -9.71 4.44
C LEU A 38 -16.29 -9.75 5.29
N SER A 39 -16.78 -10.94 5.63
CA SER A 39 -17.95 -11.12 6.48
C SER A 39 -17.62 -10.91 7.97
N ASP A 40 -18.63 -10.65 8.79
CA ASP A 40 -18.49 -10.48 10.23
C ASP A 40 -18.46 -11.79 11.04
N GLY A 41 -18.26 -12.94 10.37
CA GLY A 41 -18.31 -14.28 10.96
C GLY A 41 -19.72 -14.83 11.17
N SER A 42 -20.76 -14.01 11.04
CA SER A 42 -22.16 -14.46 10.99
C SER A 42 -22.69 -14.64 9.57
N GLY A 43 -21.84 -14.35 8.58
CA GLY A 43 -22.17 -14.44 7.15
C GLY A 43 -22.78 -13.16 6.57
N PHE A 44 -22.84 -12.07 7.35
CA PHE A 44 -23.30 -10.77 6.88
C PHE A 44 -22.15 -9.82 6.58
N TYR A 45 -22.41 -8.87 5.68
CA TYR A 45 -21.49 -7.79 5.33
C TYR A 45 -21.91 -6.49 6.00
N ASN A 46 -20.94 -5.77 6.54
CA ASN A 46 -21.17 -4.48 7.17
C ASN A 46 -21.00 -3.33 6.17
N LEU A 47 -21.87 -2.33 6.26
CA LEU A 47 -21.71 -1.09 5.52
C LEU A 47 -20.74 -0.13 6.24
N PRO A 48 -20.08 0.78 5.51
CA PRO A 48 -19.27 1.82 6.11
C PRO A 48 -20.06 2.63 7.15
N THR A 49 -19.48 2.83 8.33
CA THR A 49 -20.08 3.62 9.41
C THR A 49 -19.60 5.08 9.42
N GLN A 50 -18.63 5.41 8.58
CA GLN A 50 -18.00 6.73 8.46
C GLN A 50 -17.88 7.13 6.99
N HIS A 51 -17.73 8.42 6.73
CA HIS A 51 -17.54 8.95 5.38
C HIS A 51 -16.20 8.56 4.76
N PHE A 52 -15.15 8.46 5.58
CA PHE A 52 -13.85 7.99 5.15
C PHE A 52 -13.07 7.34 6.31
N ASN A 53 -12.10 6.49 5.96
CA ASN A 53 -11.18 5.84 6.88
C ASN A 53 -9.74 5.91 6.32
N GLU A 54 -8.76 6.12 7.19
CA GLU A 54 -7.35 5.89 6.86
C GLU A 54 -7.07 4.39 6.98
N VAL A 55 -6.82 3.72 5.85
CA VAL A 55 -6.61 2.26 5.80
C VAL A 55 -5.13 1.88 5.78
N TYR A 56 -4.26 2.85 5.49
CA TYR A 56 -2.81 2.74 5.48
C TYR A 56 -2.22 4.14 5.65
N PRO A 57 -0.99 4.33 6.17
CA PRO A 57 -0.41 5.66 6.35
C PRO A 57 -0.54 6.57 5.11
N ARG A 58 -1.32 7.63 5.25
CA ARG A 58 -1.64 8.64 4.22
C ARG A 58 -2.48 8.12 3.04
N ILE A 59 -3.13 6.96 3.17
CA ILE A 59 -4.08 6.41 2.21
C ILE A 59 -5.47 6.37 2.85
N TYR A 60 -6.38 7.17 2.29
CA TYR A 60 -7.75 7.31 2.76
C TYR A 60 -8.73 6.74 1.74
N ILE A 61 -9.73 5.99 2.21
CA ILE A 61 -10.83 5.49 1.40
C ILE A 61 -12.13 6.07 1.96
N GLY A 62 -12.97 6.61 1.10
CA GLY A 62 -14.26 7.20 1.46
C GLY A 62 -15.24 7.21 0.30
N ASN A 63 -16.47 7.67 0.55
CA ASN A 63 -17.50 7.82 -0.48
C ASN A 63 -17.54 9.24 -1.08
N ALA A 64 -18.25 9.38 -2.21
CA ALA A 64 -18.39 10.63 -2.97
C ALA A 64 -19.47 11.56 -2.40
#